data_AF-M8B590-F1
#
_entry.id   AF-M8B590-F1
#
_cell.length_a   1.000
_cell.length_b   1.000
_cell.length_c   1.000
_cell.angle_alpha   90.00
_cell.angle_beta   90.00
_cell.angle_gamma   90.00
#
_symmetry.space_group_name_H-M   'P 1'
#
loop_
_entity.id
_entity.type
_entity.pdbx_description
1 polymer ?
#
loop_
_entity_poly.entity_id
_entity_poly.type
_entity_poly.pdbx_seq_one_letter_code
_entity_poly.pdbx_strand_id
1 'polypeptide(L)'
;MRRKLAGDAPASASAGGGSAPSEADLAQLSTAISAGEDLGPFVRRAFACGRPEQLLSSLRAVARDRESEIEELCRAHFHDFIRAVDDLRSLLADAEVLKGSLSASHSALLSSSAPLLASLESFLAARALAGTLSSALASSHRCVRLLALAARANDHLQAGNHSLYLALRAVDAIDLNLASRPDPLPLPALRRMLLSLVPAVRVHAEREISREFADWMVSIRAASRHLGQVAIGRSAAARQRQEELRSKHRPLEESITLDDDGAGDLDDFAAATATSDGSDGAAAASFDLTQLYRAMHIHQTLALGERFKKYYLENRKLQLTSDFDVIAATPFLESHQVFFAQIAGFFIVEDQL
;
A
#
# COMPACT_ATOMS: atom_id res chain seq x y z
N MET A 1 108.59 84.66 4.08
CA MET A 1 109.93 84.22 4.54
C MET A 1 110.60 83.40 3.44
N ARG A 2 111.76 83.88 2.95
CA ARG A 2 112.90 83.23 2.23
C ARG A 2 112.76 81.72 1.91
N ARG A 3 113.17 81.14 0.76
CA ARG A 3 114.15 81.50 -0.28
C ARG A 3 114.15 80.45 -1.44
N LYS A 4 114.49 80.92 -2.67
CA LYS A 4 115.35 80.32 -3.75
C LYS A 4 114.93 79.02 -4.46
N LEU A 5 114.70 79.04 -5.80
CA LEU A 5 115.65 78.85 -6.96
C LEU A 5 116.30 77.45 -6.97
N ALA A 6 116.60 76.72 -8.06
CA ALA A 6 116.36 76.67 -9.52
C ALA A 6 117.43 75.68 -10.08
N GLY A 7 117.17 75.00 -11.20
CA GLY A 7 118.20 74.33 -12.06
C GLY A 7 118.69 72.95 -11.57
N ASP A 8 118.51 71.87 -12.31
CA ASP A 8 119.34 71.36 -13.44
C ASP A 8 120.77 70.96 -13.00
N ALA A 9 121.36 69.79 -13.30
CA ALA A 9 121.03 68.63 -14.13
C ALA A 9 122.04 67.46 -13.76
N PRO A 10 122.41 66.49 -14.61
CA PRO A 10 121.98 65.08 -14.53
C PRO A 10 123.14 64.04 -14.54
N ALA A 11 122.82 62.81 -14.98
CA ALA A 11 123.65 61.65 -15.34
C ALA A 11 123.73 60.57 -14.24
N SER A 12 123.48 59.28 -14.48
CA SER A 12 123.41 58.43 -15.69
C SER A 12 122.77 57.08 -15.22
N ALA A 13 122.22 56.15 -15.98
CA ALA A 13 122.13 55.89 -17.41
C ALA A 13 120.89 54.98 -17.66
N SER A 14 120.27 55.20 -18.82
CA SER A 14 119.52 54.25 -19.67
C SER A 14 120.22 52.88 -19.79
N ALA A 15 119.65 51.74 -20.18
CA ALA A 15 118.43 51.27 -20.83
C ALA A 15 118.38 49.74 -20.52
N GLY A 16 117.36 48.93 -20.73
CA GLY A 16 116.12 48.99 -21.50
C GLY A 16 115.48 47.59 -21.45
N GLY A 17 114.27 47.46 -22.00
CA GLY A 17 113.63 46.15 -22.22
C GLY A 17 112.14 46.13 -21.90
N GLY A 18 111.31 46.69 -22.79
CA GLY A 18 109.88 46.38 -22.83
C GLY A 18 109.67 45.07 -23.57
N SER A 19 109.19 44.04 -22.87
CA SER A 19 108.55 42.88 -23.48
C SER A 19 107.06 42.88 -23.16
N ALA A 20 106.24 42.44 -24.11
CA ALA A 20 104.83 42.16 -23.91
C ALA A 20 104.62 41.26 -22.66
N PRO A 21 103.44 41.33 -22.01
CA PRO A 21 103.09 40.36 -20.97
C PRO A 21 103.22 38.95 -21.56
N SER A 22 103.85 38.01 -20.84
CA SER A 22 104.01 36.67 -21.38
C SER A 22 102.62 36.04 -21.56
N GLU A 23 102.36 35.48 -22.73
CA GLU A 23 101.07 34.86 -23.09
C GLU A 23 100.67 33.76 -22.08
N ALA A 24 101.67 33.12 -21.48
CA ALA A 24 101.52 32.15 -20.40
C ALA A 24 100.98 32.77 -19.09
N ASP A 25 101.41 33.98 -18.72
CA ASP A 25 100.93 34.67 -17.51
C ASP A 25 99.47 35.14 -17.66
N LEU A 26 99.08 35.55 -18.87
CA LEU A 26 97.69 35.90 -19.20
C LEU A 26 96.77 34.68 -19.15
N ALA A 27 97.22 33.54 -19.70
CA ALA A 27 96.46 32.29 -19.66
C ALA A 27 96.29 31.75 -18.23
N GLN A 28 97.33 31.81 -17.40
CA GLN A 28 97.27 31.42 -15.98
C GLN A 28 96.33 32.33 -15.18
N LEU A 29 96.40 33.65 -15.40
CA LEU A 29 95.50 34.61 -14.76
C LEU A 29 94.05 34.40 -15.19
N SER A 30 93.78 34.22 -16.49
CA SER A 30 92.44 33.94 -17.01
C SER A 30 91.88 32.64 -16.44
N THR A 31 92.69 31.58 -16.35
CA THR A 31 92.30 30.29 -15.76
C THR A 31 91.97 30.43 -14.27
N ALA A 32 92.80 31.13 -13.49
CA ALA A 32 92.56 31.39 -12.08
C ALA A 32 91.28 32.21 -11.85
N ILE A 33 91.02 33.23 -12.68
CA ILE A 33 89.80 34.03 -12.64
C ILE A 33 88.57 33.16 -12.97
N SER A 34 88.67 32.30 -13.98
CA SER A 34 87.60 31.39 -14.39
C SER A 34 87.25 30.36 -13.32
N ALA A 35 88.26 29.90 -12.58
CA ALA A 35 88.13 28.97 -11.47
C ALA A 35 87.77 29.64 -10.14
N GLY A 36 87.70 30.97 -10.09
CA GLY A 36 87.41 31.73 -8.86
C GLY A 36 88.52 31.67 -7.81
N GLU A 37 89.76 31.46 -8.23
CA GLU A 37 90.93 31.34 -7.35
C GLU A 37 91.40 32.69 -6.80
N ASP A 38 92.15 32.67 -5.68
CA ASP A 38 92.69 33.88 -5.07
C ASP A 38 93.73 34.56 -5.99
N LEU A 39 93.47 35.83 -6.31
CA LEU A 39 94.36 36.67 -7.12
C LEU A 39 95.50 37.29 -6.29
N GLY A 40 95.45 37.19 -4.96
CA GLY A 40 96.45 37.70 -4.03
C GLY A 40 97.91 37.32 -4.35
N PRO A 41 98.23 36.06 -4.72
CA PRO A 41 99.57 35.64 -5.14
C PRO A 41 100.05 36.34 -6.42
N PHE A 42 99.16 36.56 -7.40
CA PHE A 42 99.49 37.27 -8.64
C PHE A 42 99.76 38.76 -8.38
N VAL A 43 98.95 39.39 -7.52
CA VAL A 43 99.15 40.77 -7.07
C VAL A 43 100.49 40.91 -6.34
N ARG A 44 100.76 40.07 -5.34
CA ARG A 44 102.02 40.10 -4.59
C ARG A 44 103.24 39.92 -5.50
N ARG A 45 103.17 39.00 -6.47
CA ARG A 45 104.23 38.75 -7.46
C ARG A 45 104.46 39.96 -8.38
N ALA A 46 103.40 40.58 -8.89
CA ALA A 46 103.52 41.75 -9.77
C ALA A 46 104.15 42.97 -9.08
N PHE A 47 103.79 43.22 -7.81
CA PHE A 47 104.40 44.29 -7.01
C PHE A 47 105.85 43.97 -6.61
N ALA A 48 106.16 42.73 -6.24
CA ALA A 48 107.53 42.30 -5.92
C ALA A 48 108.49 42.39 -7.12
N CYS A 49 107.98 42.15 -8.34
CA CYS A 49 108.75 42.28 -9.58
C CYS A 49 108.77 43.71 -10.14
N GLY A 50 108.17 44.70 -9.46
CA GLY A 50 108.13 46.11 -9.89
C GLY A 50 107.27 46.39 -11.12
N ARG A 51 106.33 45.50 -11.47
CA ARG A 51 105.52 45.57 -12.70
C ARG A 51 103.99 45.55 -12.43
N PRO A 52 103.44 46.41 -11.56
CA PRO A 52 102.01 46.43 -11.26
C PRO A 52 101.15 46.85 -12.46
N GLU A 53 101.64 47.77 -13.30
CA GLU A 53 100.94 48.23 -14.51
C GLU A 53 100.74 47.11 -15.54
N GLN A 54 101.67 46.16 -15.61
CA GLN A 54 101.53 44.99 -16.49
C GLN A 54 100.40 44.07 -16.01
N LEU A 55 100.29 43.81 -14.70
CA LEU A 55 99.18 43.05 -14.14
C LEU A 55 97.83 43.74 -14.36
N LEU A 56 97.75 45.06 -14.16
CA LEU A 56 96.54 45.83 -14.45
C LEU A 56 96.16 45.77 -15.93
N SER A 57 97.15 45.84 -16.83
CA SER A 57 96.91 45.66 -18.26
C SER A 57 96.38 44.27 -18.59
N SER A 58 96.91 43.22 -17.93
CA SER A 58 96.45 41.85 -18.10
C SER A 58 95.05 41.61 -17.54
N LEU A 59 94.70 42.17 -16.38
CA LEU A 59 93.34 42.10 -15.82
C LEU A 59 92.33 42.84 -16.70
N ARG A 60 92.70 44.00 -17.25
CA ARG A 60 91.87 44.73 -18.21
C ARG A 60 91.69 43.96 -19.52
N ALA A 61 92.72 43.24 -19.98
CA ALA A 61 92.61 42.36 -21.15
C ALA A 61 91.63 41.22 -20.89
N VAL A 62 91.76 40.50 -19.77
CA VAL A 62 90.82 39.42 -19.41
C VAL A 62 89.40 39.95 -19.23
N ALA A 63 89.20 41.13 -18.62
CA ALA A 63 87.87 41.74 -18.49
C ALA A 63 87.25 42.04 -19.86
N ARG A 64 88.02 42.58 -20.81
CA ARG A 64 87.56 42.81 -22.18
C ARG A 64 87.26 41.51 -22.92
N ASP A 65 88.08 40.49 -22.75
CA ASP A 65 87.85 39.18 -23.36
C ASP A 65 86.55 38.57 -22.83
N ARG A 66 86.28 38.67 -21.53
CA ARG A 66 85.02 38.23 -20.92
C ARG A 66 83.81 39.06 -21.35
N GLU A 67 83.95 40.38 -21.47
CA GLU A 67 82.91 41.23 -22.06
C GLU A 67 82.60 40.80 -23.50
N SER A 68 83.62 40.51 -24.31
CA SER A 68 83.43 40.05 -25.68
C SER A 68 82.77 38.67 -25.77
N GLU A 69 83.11 37.74 -24.88
CA GLU A 69 82.48 36.42 -24.79
C GLU A 69 80.99 36.53 -24.39
N ILE A 70 80.67 37.42 -23.45
CA ILE A 70 79.28 37.72 -23.08
C ILE A 70 78.53 38.29 -24.29
N GLU A 71 79.13 39.24 -25.01
CA GLU A 71 78.52 39.82 -26.22
C GLU A 71 78.31 38.76 -27.31
N GLU A 72 79.25 37.84 -27.50
CA GLU A 72 79.13 36.75 -28.48
C GLU A 72 78.05 35.75 -28.10
N LEU A 73 77.94 35.36 -26.83
CA LEU A 73 76.86 34.50 -26.33
C LEU A 73 75.50 35.18 -26.45
N CYS A 74 75.41 36.46 -26.09
CA CYS A 74 74.20 37.25 -26.30
C CYS A 74 73.86 37.35 -27.79
N ARG A 75 74.85 37.55 -28.66
CA ARG A 75 74.65 37.60 -30.12
C ARG A 75 74.30 36.24 -30.73
N ALA A 76 74.76 35.14 -30.14
CA ALA A 76 74.41 33.81 -30.60
C ALA A 76 72.95 33.45 -30.25
N HIS A 77 72.47 33.88 -29.08
CA HIS A 77 71.21 33.40 -28.52
C HIS A 77 70.08 34.45 -28.42
N PHE A 78 70.30 35.72 -28.75
CA PHE A 78 69.25 36.75 -28.63
C PHE A 78 68.00 36.40 -29.44
N HIS A 79 68.16 35.82 -30.64
CA HIS A 79 67.04 35.44 -31.48
C HIS A 79 66.21 34.31 -30.85
N ASP A 80 66.85 33.31 -30.25
CA ASP A 80 66.17 32.21 -29.57
C ASP A 80 65.44 32.69 -28.30
N PHE A 81 66.05 33.62 -27.57
CA PHE A 81 65.42 34.26 -26.42
C PHE A 81 64.17 35.05 -26.83
N ILE A 82 64.28 35.88 -27.87
CA ILE A 82 63.13 36.66 -28.38
C ILE A 82 62.01 35.71 -28.81
N ARG A 83 62.35 34.65 -29.55
CA ARG A 83 61.37 33.65 -29.99
C ARG A 83 60.67 32.96 -28.82
N ALA A 84 61.40 32.56 -27.79
CA ALA A 84 60.81 31.94 -26.61
C ALA A 84 59.87 32.88 -25.85
N VAL A 85 60.20 34.18 -25.78
CA VAL A 85 59.33 35.20 -25.18
C VAL A 85 58.07 35.43 -26.01
N ASP A 86 58.19 35.48 -27.34
CA ASP A 86 57.05 35.61 -28.26
C ASP A 86 56.13 34.37 -28.20
N ASP A 87 56.71 33.17 -28.18
CA ASP A 87 55.97 31.91 -28.03
C ASP A 87 55.21 31.87 -26.70
N LEU A 88 55.84 32.27 -25.59
CA LEU A 88 55.19 32.34 -24.27
C LEU A 88 54.03 33.35 -24.26
N ARG A 89 54.21 34.49 -24.94
CA ARG A 89 53.18 35.52 -25.08
C ARG A 89 52.01 35.03 -25.95
N SER A 90 52.29 34.27 -27.01
CA SER A 90 51.25 33.61 -27.82
C SER A 90 50.47 32.59 -26.98
N LEU A 91 51.16 31.75 -26.22
CA LEU A 91 50.56 30.74 -25.34
C LEU A 91 49.64 31.37 -24.28
N LEU A 92 50.06 32.52 -23.71
CA LEU A 92 49.23 33.32 -22.81
C LEU A 92 47.96 33.84 -23.50
N ALA A 93 48.07 34.33 -24.74
CA ALA A 93 46.91 34.78 -25.51
C ALA A 93 45.94 33.62 -25.80
N ASP A 94 46.47 32.47 -26.22
CA ASP A 94 45.68 31.26 -26.49
C ASP A 94 44.99 30.76 -25.21
N ALA A 95 45.66 30.82 -24.05
CA ALA A 95 45.09 30.44 -22.77
C ALA A 95 43.92 31.36 -22.36
N GLU A 96 44.03 32.67 -22.56
CA GLU A 96 42.93 33.59 -22.29
C GLU A 96 41.75 33.39 -23.26
N VAL A 97 42.02 33.09 -24.54
CA VAL A 97 40.96 32.72 -25.51
C VAL A 97 40.25 31.44 -25.06
N LEU A 98 41.00 30.41 -24.64
CA LEU A 98 40.43 29.15 -24.18
C LEU A 98 39.57 29.35 -22.92
N LYS A 99 40.05 30.15 -21.97
CA LYS A 99 39.31 30.52 -20.77
C LYS A 99 38.03 31.28 -21.10
N GLY A 100 38.09 32.22 -22.05
CA GLY A 100 36.92 32.89 -22.60
C GLY A 100 35.90 31.92 -23.20
N SER A 101 36.35 31.01 -24.07
CA SER A 101 35.51 29.97 -24.69
C SER A 101 34.88 29.01 -23.67
N LEU A 102 35.64 28.59 -22.65
CA LEU A 102 35.13 27.75 -21.56
C LEU A 102 34.07 28.49 -20.75
N SER A 103 34.30 29.76 -20.43
CA SER A 103 33.33 30.58 -19.69
C SER A 103 32.03 30.80 -20.48
N ALA A 104 32.12 31.01 -21.80
CA ALA A 104 30.96 31.15 -22.68
C ALA A 104 30.18 29.83 -22.81
N SER A 105 30.89 28.71 -22.97
CA SER A 105 30.28 27.38 -23.01
C SER A 105 29.59 27.03 -21.69
N HIS A 106 30.22 27.36 -20.57
CA HIS A 106 29.65 27.18 -19.23
C HIS A 106 28.39 28.05 -19.06
N SER A 107 28.40 29.32 -19.46
CA SER A 107 27.22 30.17 -19.35
C SER A 107 26.08 29.69 -20.25
N ALA A 108 26.38 29.25 -21.48
CA ALA A 108 25.39 28.67 -22.39
C ALA A 108 24.78 27.37 -21.82
N LEU A 109 25.61 26.50 -21.26
CA LEU A 109 25.16 25.27 -20.59
C LEU A 109 24.24 25.61 -19.40
N LEU A 110 24.67 26.51 -18.50
CA LEU A 110 23.84 26.90 -17.36
C LEU A 110 22.53 27.58 -17.79
N SER A 111 22.55 28.40 -18.83
CA SER A 111 21.34 29.08 -19.32
C SER A 111 20.28 28.12 -19.85
N SER A 112 20.70 26.96 -20.38
CA SER A 112 19.80 25.92 -20.87
C SER A 112 19.44 24.88 -19.82
N SER A 113 20.37 24.53 -18.92
CA SER A 113 20.18 23.50 -17.90
C SER A 113 19.41 24.00 -16.68
N ALA A 114 19.63 25.24 -16.24
CA ALA A 114 18.94 25.81 -15.08
C ALA A 114 17.40 25.81 -15.22
N PRO A 115 16.79 26.28 -16.33
CA PRO A 115 15.34 26.22 -16.47
C PRO A 115 14.81 24.79 -16.59
N LEU A 116 15.59 23.88 -17.20
CA LEU A 116 15.21 22.47 -17.31
C LEU A 116 15.19 21.79 -15.94
N LEU A 117 16.19 22.04 -15.10
CA LEU A 117 16.24 21.53 -13.73
C LEU A 117 15.09 22.08 -12.89
N ALA A 118 14.82 23.38 -12.96
CA ALA A 118 13.67 23.98 -12.26
C ALA A 118 12.34 23.36 -12.73
N SER A 119 12.18 23.12 -14.03
CA SER A 119 11.01 22.44 -14.57
C SER A 119 10.91 20.99 -14.05
N LEU A 120 12.02 20.26 -13.98
CA LEU A 120 12.05 18.89 -13.48
C LEU A 120 11.70 18.82 -11.99
N GLU A 121 12.23 19.72 -11.17
CA GLU A 121 11.87 19.84 -9.76
C GLU A 121 10.38 20.14 -9.59
N SER A 122 9.84 21.08 -10.36
CA SER A 122 8.39 21.39 -10.34
C SER A 122 7.54 20.18 -10.74
N PHE A 123 7.97 19.40 -11.73
CA PHE A 123 7.30 18.19 -12.17
C PHE A 123 7.34 17.10 -11.10
N LEU A 124 8.48 16.88 -10.45
CA LEU A 124 8.61 15.90 -9.37
C LEU A 124 7.74 16.29 -8.17
N ALA A 125 7.70 17.58 -7.80
CA ALA A 125 6.81 18.08 -6.76
C ALA A 125 5.33 17.86 -7.11
N ALA A 126 4.93 18.18 -8.35
CA ALA A 126 3.57 17.95 -8.84
C ALA A 126 3.21 16.44 -8.86
N ARG A 127 4.15 15.58 -9.24
CA ARG A 127 3.97 14.13 -9.25
C ARG A 127 3.82 13.57 -7.83
N ALA A 128 4.62 14.05 -6.88
CA ALA A 128 4.49 13.67 -5.48
C ALA A 128 3.12 14.09 -4.93
N LEU A 129 2.67 15.32 -5.22
CA LEU A 129 1.35 15.80 -4.85
C LEU A 129 0.22 14.98 -5.50
N ALA A 130 0.36 14.60 -6.77
CA ALA A 130 -0.62 13.74 -7.44
C ALA A 130 -0.71 12.35 -6.77
N GLY A 131 0.43 11.80 -6.34
CA GLY A 131 0.48 10.54 -5.59
C GLY A 131 -0.23 10.63 -4.23
N THR A 132 0.02 11.70 -3.46
CA THR A 132 -0.65 11.90 -2.16
C THR A 132 -2.15 12.13 -2.34
N LEU A 133 -2.57 12.91 -3.35
CA LEU A 133 -3.98 13.12 -3.67
C LEU A 133 -4.67 11.82 -4.08
N SER A 134 -4.04 10.99 -4.90
CA SER A 134 -4.59 9.68 -5.30
C SER A 134 -4.81 8.76 -4.08
N SER A 135 -3.83 8.69 -3.17
CA SER A 135 -3.96 7.93 -1.92
C SER A 135 -5.07 8.49 -1.03
N ALA A 136 -5.14 9.82 -0.86
CA ALA A 136 -6.19 10.48 -0.09
C ALA A 136 -7.58 10.18 -0.66
N LEU A 137 -7.74 10.27 -1.98
CA LEU A 137 -8.99 9.98 -2.69
C LEU A 137 -9.41 8.51 -2.53
N ALA A 138 -8.48 7.56 -2.69
CA ALA A 138 -8.73 6.14 -2.45
C ALA A 138 -9.16 5.87 -1.00
N SER A 139 -8.53 6.53 -0.04
CA SER A 139 -8.85 6.41 1.38
C SER A 139 -10.23 7.01 1.71
N SER A 140 -10.59 8.13 1.08
CA SER A 140 -11.89 8.79 1.21
C SER A 140 -13.01 7.92 0.65
N HIS A 141 -12.85 7.38 -0.57
CA HIS A 141 -13.82 6.44 -1.14
C HIS A 141 -14.05 5.22 -0.27
N ARG A 142 -13.01 4.70 0.38
CA ARG A 142 -13.15 3.60 1.36
C ARG A 142 -14.02 4.02 2.54
N CYS A 143 -13.80 5.21 3.09
CA CYS A 143 -14.60 5.73 4.20
C CYS A 143 -16.07 5.93 3.80
N VAL A 144 -16.32 6.54 2.63
CA VAL A 144 -17.68 6.72 2.09
C VAL A 144 -18.38 5.38 1.89
N ARG A 145 -17.69 4.38 1.33
CA ARG A 145 -18.27 3.04 1.13
C ARG A 145 -18.64 2.37 2.46
N LEU A 146 -17.79 2.48 3.49
CA LEU A 146 -18.06 1.94 4.82
C LEU A 146 -19.24 2.66 5.49
N LEU A 147 -19.29 3.99 5.40
CA LEU A 147 -20.40 4.77 5.92
C LEU A 147 -21.71 4.47 5.20
N ALA A 148 -21.68 4.28 3.88
CA ALA A 148 -22.85 3.88 3.10
C ALA A 148 -23.35 2.47 3.48
N LEU A 149 -22.44 1.54 3.78
CA LEU A 149 -22.82 0.23 4.33
C LEU A 149 -23.45 0.34 5.72
N ALA A 150 -22.89 1.19 6.58
CA ALA A 150 -23.44 1.43 7.92
C ALA A 150 -24.82 2.09 7.86
N ALA A 151 -25.01 3.07 6.96
CA ALA A 151 -26.31 3.69 6.71
C ALA A 151 -27.34 2.64 6.23
N ARG A 152 -26.98 1.81 5.24
CA ARG A 152 -27.85 0.72 4.78
C ARG A 152 -28.21 -0.26 5.90
N ALA A 153 -27.24 -0.63 6.74
CA ALA A 153 -27.51 -1.48 7.88
C ALA A 153 -28.52 -0.83 8.84
N ASN A 154 -28.37 0.46 9.11
CA ASN A 154 -29.32 1.22 9.92
C ASN A 154 -30.73 1.28 9.28
N ASP A 155 -30.83 1.52 7.97
CA ASP A 155 -32.11 1.54 7.25
C ASP A 155 -32.81 0.17 7.33
N HIS A 156 -32.06 -0.92 7.18
CA HIS A 156 -32.60 -2.28 7.33
C HIS A 156 -33.04 -2.60 8.75
N LEU A 157 -32.38 -2.05 9.77
CA LEU A 157 -32.82 -2.18 11.16
C LEU A 157 -34.11 -1.38 11.42
N GLN A 158 -34.25 -0.19 10.82
CA GLN A 158 -35.45 0.64 10.96
C GLN A 158 -36.65 0.09 10.19
N ALA A 159 -36.42 -0.62 9.08
CA ALA A 159 -37.48 -1.27 8.29
C ALA A 159 -38.14 -2.48 9.00
N GLY A 160 -37.62 -2.89 10.16
CA GLY A 160 -38.23 -3.89 11.03
C GLY A 160 -37.63 -5.30 10.89
N ASN A 161 -38.24 -6.26 11.58
CA ASN A 161 -37.66 -7.59 11.77
C ASN A 161 -37.55 -8.42 10.49
N HIS A 162 -38.34 -8.11 9.46
CA HIS A 162 -38.25 -8.81 8.17
C HIS A 162 -36.94 -8.53 7.42
N SER A 163 -36.29 -7.38 7.67
CA SER A 163 -35.03 -6.97 7.04
C SER A 163 -33.78 -7.22 7.89
N LEU A 164 -33.90 -7.92 9.02
CA LEU A 164 -32.78 -8.26 9.91
C LEU A 164 -31.64 -8.99 9.17
N TYR A 165 -31.96 -9.91 8.26
CA TYR A 165 -30.96 -10.60 7.44
C TYR A 165 -30.16 -9.62 6.55
N LEU A 166 -30.83 -8.63 5.94
CA LEU A 166 -30.17 -7.63 5.10
C LEU A 166 -29.27 -6.72 5.94
N ALA A 167 -29.68 -6.38 7.16
CA ALA A 167 -28.84 -5.66 8.11
C ALA A 167 -27.57 -6.46 8.46
N LEU A 168 -27.70 -7.76 8.76
CA LEU A 168 -26.55 -8.63 9.02
C LEU A 168 -25.61 -8.71 7.82
N ARG A 169 -26.15 -8.89 6.61
CA ARG A 169 -25.34 -8.93 5.38
C ARG A 169 -24.60 -7.61 5.13
N ALA A 170 -25.23 -6.47 5.41
CA ALA A 170 -24.57 -5.17 5.31
C ALA A 170 -23.42 -5.03 6.30
N VAL A 171 -23.59 -5.52 7.53
CA VAL A 171 -22.58 -5.52 8.59
C VAL A 171 -21.44 -6.52 8.31
N ASP A 172 -21.73 -7.69 7.76
CA ASP A 172 -20.70 -8.65 7.32
C ASP A 172 -19.85 -8.06 6.18
N ALA A 173 -20.47 -7.29 5.28
CA ALA A 173 -19.73 -6.55 4.28
C ALA A 173 -18.83 -5.46 4.89
N ILE A 174 -19.23 -4.82 5.99
CA ILE A 174 -18.35 -3.89 6.74
C ILE A 174 -17.14 -4.64 7.27
N ASP A 175 -17.36 -5.76 7.97
CA ASP A 175 -16.30 -6.61 8.52
C ASP A 175 -15.30 -7.06 7.44
N LEU A 176 -15.81 -7.54 6.30
CA LEU A 176 -14.96 -7.97 5.19
C LEU A 176 -14.13 -6.81 4.61
N ASN A 177 -14.70 -5.61 4.49
CA ASN A 177 -13.97 -4.42 4.00
C ASN A 177 -12.93 -3.91 5.02
N LEU A 178 -13.13 -4.19 6.31
CA LEU A 178 -12.17 -3.89 7.36
C LEU A 178 -11.02 -4.92 7.39
N ALA A 179 -11.31 -6.21 7.17
CA ALA A 179 -10.34 -7.30 7.21
C ALA A 179 -9.51 -7.48 5.93
N SER A 180 -10.10 -7.22 4.75
CA SER A 180 -9.49 -7.54 3.44
C SER A 180 -8.29 -6.68 3.03
N ARG A 181 -8.01 -5.57 3.70
CA ARG A 181 -6.88 -4.69 3.34
C ARG A 181 -5.85 -4.58 4.45
N PRO A 182 -4.54 -4.63 4.10
CA PRO A 182 -3.45 -4.51 5.06
C PRO A 182 -3.41 -3.11 5.69
N ASP A 183 -3.77 -2.07 4.94
CA ASP A 183 -3.69 -0.70 5.43
C ASP A 183 -4.85 -0.38 6.39
N PRO A 184 -4.55 0.15 7.59
CA PRO A 184 -5.57 0.61 8.51
C PRO A 184 -6.34 1.80 7.92
N LEU A 185 -7.60 1.93 8.31
CA LEU A 185 -8.44 3.06 7.92
C LEU A 185 -7.82 4.37 8.47
N PRO A 186 -7.72 5.45 7.67
CA PRO A 186 -7.07 6.69 8.10
C PRO A 186 -7.79 7.38 9.27
N LEU A 187 -9.07 7.07 9.48
CA LEU A 187 -9.91 7.60 10.55
C LEU A 187 -10.06 6.57 11.69
N PRO A 188 -9.23 6.65 12.76
CA PRO A 188 -9.26 5.68 13.86
C PRO A 188 -10.57 5.74 14.66
N ALA A 189 -11.21 6.91 14.76
CA ALA A 189 -12.52 7.04 15.39
C ALA A 189 -13.60 6.25 14.62
N LEU A 190 -13.64 6.39 13.28
CA LEU A 190 -14.54 5.65 12.43
C LEU A 190 -14.28 4.14 12.52
N ARG A 191 -13.01 3.72 12.50
CA ARG A 191 -12.65 2.31 12.67
C ARG A 191 -13.16 1.74 14.00
N ARG A 192 -12.93 2.43 15.13
CA ARG A 192 -13.41 2.01 16.45
C ARG A 192 -14.93 1.92 16.49
N MET A 193 -15.63 2.91 15.95
CA MET A 193 -17.09 2.89 15.84
C MET A 193 -17.57 1.67 15.06
N LEU A 194 -17.03 1.40 13.87
CA LEU A 194 -17.44 0.25 13.06
C LEU A 194 -17.14 -1.09 13.74
N LEU A 195 -15.98 -1.23 14.38
CA LEU A 195 -15.63 -2.44 15.14
C LEU A 195 -16.55 -2.68 16.34
N SER A 196 -17.12 -1.63 16.92
CA SER A 196 -18.14 -1.76 17.97
C SER A 196 -19.55 -1.98 17.43
N LEU A 197 -19.86 -1.40 16.26
CA LEU A 197 -21.18 -1.48 15.64
C LEU A 197 -21.50 -2.90 15.18
N VAL A 198 -20.54 -3.55 14.51
CA VAL A 198 -20.70 -4.90 13.98
C VAL A 198 -21.22 -5.90 15.04
N PRO A 199 -20.54 -6.10 16.17
CA PRO A 199 -21.02 -7.02 17.20
C PRO A 199 -22.33 -6.55 17.84
N ALA A 200 -22.53 -5.24 18.01
CA ALA A 200 -23.77 -4.71 18.56
C ALA A 200 -25.00 -5.06 17.69
N VAL A 201 -24.88 -4.95 16.36
CA VAL A 201 -25.95 -5.34 15.43
C VAL A 201 -26.19 -6.85 15.46
N ARG A 202 -25.14 -7.67 15.48
CA ARG A 202 -25.28 -9.15 15.58
C ARG A 202 -26.04 -9.56 16.84
N VAL A 203 -25.67 -8.98 17.99
CA VAL A 203 -26.34 -9.27 19.27
C VAL A 203 -27.77 -8.75 19.28
N HIS A 204 -28.04 -7.58 18.71
CA HIS A 204 -29.42 -7.07 18.59
C HIS A 204 -30.27 -7.99 17.71
N ALA A 205 -29.74 -8.42 16.56
CA ALA A 205 -30.42 -9.33 15.66
C ALA A 205 -30.74 -10.69 16.33
N GLU A 206 -29.79 -11.27 17.07
CA GLU A 206 -30.00 -12.49 17.86
C GLU A 206 -31.15 -12.34 18.85
N ARG A 207 -31.20 -11.22 19.60
CA ARG A 207 -32.26 -10.97 20.58
C ARG A 207 -33.62 -10.81 19.93
N GLU A 208 -33.70 -10.02 18.87
CA GLU A 208 -34.97 -9.74 18.18
C GLU A 208 -35.56 -11.01 17.56
N ILE A 209 -34.74 -11.78 16.85
CA ILE A 209 -35.22 -13.02 16.23
C ILE A 209 -35.56 -14.09 17.28
N SER A 210 -34.83 -14.13 18.40
CA SER A 210 -35.15 -15.05 19.51
C SER A 210 -36.48 -14.70 20.18
N ARG A 211 -36.77 -13.41 20.35
CA ARG A 211 -38.05 -12.93 20.88
C ARG A 211 -39.20 -13.30 19.94
N GLU A 212 -39.08 -12.94 18.66
CA GLU A 212 -40.09 -13.24 17.65
C GLU A 212 -40.33 -14.75 17.52
N PHE A 213 -39.26 -15.55 17.63
CA PHE A 213 -39.37 -17.00 17.63
C PHE A 213 -40.06 -17.55 18.88
N ALA A 214 -39.80 -17.00 20.06
CA ALA A 214 -40.49 -17.38 21.29
C ALA A 214 -42.00 -17.08 21.21
N ASP A 215 -42.37 -15.92 20.67
CA ASP A 215 -43.77 -15.55 20.44
C ASP A 215 -44.44 -16.50 19.44
N TRP A 216 -43.73 -16.84 18.35
CA TRP A 216 -44.18 -17.86 17.39
C TRP A 216 -44.38 -19.23 18.05
N MET A 217 -43.47 -19.66 18.94
CA MET A 217 -43.58 -20.93 19.67
C MET A 217 -44.81 -21.01 20.57
N VAL A 218 -45.29 -19.89 21.11
CA VAL A 218 -46.55 -19.81 21.85
C VAL A 218 -47.74 -19.86 20.89
N SER A 219 -47.69 -19.08 19.81
CA SER A 219 -48.74 -19.03 18.80
C SER A 219 -48.97 -20.39 18.13
N ILE A 220 -47.89 -21.10 17.75
CA ILE A 220 -47.99 -22.41 17.10
C ILE A 220 -48.57 -23.46 18.04
N ARG A 221 -48.24 -23.43 19.35
CA ARG A 221 -48.83 -24.35 20.33
C ARG A 221 -50.35 -24.14 20.47
N ALA A 222 -50.81 -22.89 20.45
CA ALA A 222 -52.24 -22.57 20.49
C ALA A 222 -52.94 -22.99 19.19
N ALA A 223 -52.31 -22.73 18.04
CA ALA A 223 -52.83 -23.12 16.73
C ALA A 223 -52.87 -24.65 16.54
N SER A 224 -51.90 -25.40 17.06
CA SER A 224 -51.86 -26.87 17.02
C SER A 224 -53.16 -27.46 17.55
N ARG A 225 -53.68 -26.97 18.68
CA ARG A 225 -54.95 -27.48 19.24
C ARG A 225 -56.10 -27.39 18.24
N HIS A 226 -56.27 -26.21 17.65
CA HIS A 226 -57.33 -25.96 16.69
C HIS A 226 -57.15 -26.83 15.44
N LEU A 227 -55.91 -26.97 14.98
CA LEU A 227 -55.56 -27.83 13.85
C LEU A 227 -55.97 -29.28 14.09
N GLY A 228 -55.65 -29.84 15.27
CA GLY A 228 -56.04 -31.20 15.59
C GLY A 228 -57.56 -31.36 15.79
N GLN A 229 -58.27 -30.34 16.30
CA GLN A 229 -59.74 -30.36 16.34
C GLN A 229 -60.34 -30.46 14.93
N VAL A 230 -59.85 -29.62 14.01
CA VAL A 230 -60.29 -29.62 12.61
C VAL A 230 -59.93 -30.95 11.93
N ALA A 231 -58.72 -31.45 12.13
CA ALA A 231 -58.26 -32.72 11.56
C ALA A 231 -59.12 -33.90 12.05
N ILE A 232 -59.35 -34.01 13.36
CA ILE A 232 -60.21 -35.05 13.94
C ILE A 232 -61.64 -34.92 13.42
N GLY A 233 -62.19 -33.71 13.36
CA GLY A 233 -63.54 -33.45 12.84
C GLY A 233 -63.69 -33.89 11.38
N ARG A 234 -62.69 -33.58 10.53
CA ARG A 234 -62.66 -34.04 9.13
C ARG A 234 -62.55 -35.55 9.03
N SER A 235 -61.63 -36.18 9.76
CA SER A 235 -61.48 -37.63 9.75
C SER A 235 -62.73 -38.35 10.27
N ALA A 236 -63.46 -37.76 11.22
CA ALA A 236 -64.74 -38.28 11.70
C ALA A 236 -65.84 -38.15 10.64
N ALA A 237 -65.97 -36.98 10.01
CA ALA A 237 -66.93 -36.76 8.93
C ALA A 237 -66.66 -37.66 7.71
N ALA A 238 -65.40 -37.85 7.33
CA ALA A 238 -65.00 -38.76 6.27
C ALA A 238 -65.36 -40.22 6.61
N ARG A 239 -65.12 -40.67 7.85
CA ARG A 239 -65.53 -42.00 8.32
C ARG A 239 -67.06 -42.18 8.29
N GLN A 240 -67.82 -41.19 8.76
CA GLN A 240 -69.27 -41.23 8.71
C GLN A 240 -69.78 -41.35 7.27
N ARG A 241 -69.26 -40.54 6.33
CA ARG A 241 -69.60 -40.66 4.90
C ARG A 241 -69.28 -42.06 4.38
N GLN A 242 -68.11 -42.61 4.74
CA GLN A 242 -67.71 -43.94 4.30
C GLN A 242 -68.63 -45.05 4.85
N GLU A 243 -69.10 -44.91 6.09
CA GLU A 243 -70.03 -45.86 6.70
C GLU A 243 -71.46 -45.73 6.17
N GLU A 244 -71.90 -44.50 5.84
CA GLU A 244 -73.14 -44.24 5.09
C GLU A 244 -73.10 -44.86 3.68
N LEU A 245 -71.95 -44.83 3.00
CA LEU A 245 -71.76 -45.53 1.73
C LEU A 245 -71.78 -47.05 1.92
N ARG A 246 -71.06 -47.60 2.92
CA ARG A 246 -71.05 -49.05 3.21
C ARG A 246 -72.42 -49.59 3.62
N SER A 247 -73.18 -48.84 4.42
CA SER A 247 -74.54 -49.23 4.83
C SER A 247 -75.52 -49.23 3.67
N LYS A 248 -75.33 -48.34 2.66
CA LYS A 248 -76.08 -48.38 1.40
C LYS A 248 -75.67 -49.56 0.50
N HIS A 249 -74.43 -50.03 0.57
CA HIS A 249 -73.93 -51.20 -0.19
C HIS A 249 -74.34 -52.55 0.39
N ARG A 250 -74.43 -52.68 1.72
CA ARG A 250 -74.81 -53.92 2.42
C ARG A 250 -76.12 -54.57 1.92
N PRO A 251 -77.24 -53.83 1.70
CA PRO A 251 -78.45 -54.43 1.13
C PRO A 251 -78.32 -54.82 -0.35
N LEU A 252 -77.39 -54.21 -1.09
CA LEU A 252 -77.11 -54.57 -2.48
C LEU A 252 -76.34 -55.92 -2.54
N GLU A 253 -75.34 -56.11 -1.68
CA GLU A 253 -74.57 -57.36 -1.57
C GLU A 253 -75.42 -58.54 -1.06
N GLU A 254 -76.33 -58.32 -0.11
CA GLU A 254 -77.26 -59.36 0.36
C GLU A 254 -78.28 -59.76 -0.73
N SER A 255 -78.67 -58.85 -1.62
CA SER A 255 -79.55 -59.17 -2.76
C SER A 255 -78.85 -59.95 -3.89
N ILE A 256 -77.53 -59.84 -4.02
CA ILE A 256 -76.74 -60.52 -5.07
C ILE A 256 -76.51 -62.01 -4.75
N THR A 257 -76.76 -62.46 -3.52
CA THR A 257 -76.68 -63.90 -3.17
C THR A 257 -77.94 -64.69 -3.55
N LEU A 258 -78.96 -64.02 -4.08
CA LEU A 258 -80.20 -64.61 -4.57
C LEU A 258 -80.55 -63.96 -5.91
N ASP A 259 -79.70 -64.19 -6.92
CA ASP A 259 -80.12 -64.52 -8.29
C ASP A 259 -78.89 -64.46 -9.22
N ASP A 260 -78.70 -65.57 -9.93
CA ASP A 260 -77.81 -65.74 -11.07
C ASP A 260 -78.28 -64.84 -12.23
N ASP A 261 -77.34 -64.43 -13.08
CA ASP A 261 -77.47 -63.58 -14.28
C ASP A 261 -77.68 -62.05 -14.12
N GLY A 262 -76.64 -61.28 -14.45
CA GLY A 262 -76.81 -59.88 -14.84
C GLY A 262 -75.56 -59.01 -14.74
N ALA A 263 -74.69 -59.09 -15.74
CA ALA A 263 -73.61 -58.11 -15.93
C ALA A 263 -74.20 -56.73 -16.26
N GLY A 264 -74.19 -55.79 -15.32
CA GLY A 264 -74.56 -54.40 -15.57
C GLY A 264 -74.36 -53.52 -14.34
N ASP A 265 -73.66 -52.40 -14.55
CA ASP A 265 -73.66 -51.20 -13.69
C ASP A 265 -72.78 -51.15 -12.43
N LEU A 266 -71.56 -51.70 -12.51
CA LEU A 266 -70.51 -51.40 -11.52
C LEU A 266 -69.72 -50.10 -11.81
N ASP A 267 -69.94 -49.47 -12.98
CA ASP A 267 -69.09 -48.37 -13.48
C ASP A 267 -69.60 -46.96 -13.08
N ASP A 268 -70.91 -46.78 -12.88
CA ASP A 268 -71.50 -45.46 -12.56
C ASP A 268 -71.34 -45.08 -11.07
N PHE A 269 -71.20 -46.07 -10.18
CA PHE A 269 -71.04 -45.83 -8.75
C PHE A 269 -69.59 -45.51 -8.33
N ALA A 270 -68.60 -46.06 -9.05
CA ALA A 270 -67.19 -45.73 -8.86
C ALA A 270 -66.90 -44.25 -9.19
N ALA A 271 -67.65 -43.67 -10.13
CA ALA A 271 -67.56 -42.25 -10.49
C ALA A 271 -68.14 -41.31 -9.42
N ALA A 272 -69.18 -41.72 -8.68
CA ALA A 272 -69.79 -40.92 -7.62
C ALA A 272 -68.94 -40.86 -6.34
N THR A 273 -68.15 -41.90 -6.06
CA THR A 273 -67.18 -41.90 -4.96
C THR A 273 -65.92 -41.10 -5.29
N ALA A 274 -65.50 -41.06 -6.56
CA ALA A 274 -64.34 -40.30 -7.03
C ALA A 274 -64.55 -38.76 -7.07
N THR A 275 -65.79 -38.27 -7.06
CA THR A 275 -66.10 -36.83 -7.22
C THR A 275 -66.23 -36.05 -5.91
N SER A 276 -66.17 -36.72 -4.75
CA SER A 276 -66.24 -36.10 -3.41
C SER A 276 -64.89 -35.63 -2.85
N ASP A 277 -63.77 -36.09 -3.42
CA ASP A 277 -62.42 -35.77 -2.91
C ASP A 277 -61.90 -34.37 -3.31
N GLY A 278 -62.65 -33.64 -4.15
CA GLY A 278 -62.22 -32.36 -4.71
C GLY A 278 -62.30 -31.15 -3.77
N SER A 279 -62.93 -31.26 -2.59
CA SER A 279 -63.14 -30.13 -1.68
C SER A 279 -62.23 -30.12 -0.44
N ASP A 280 -61.51 -31.20 -0.14
CA ASP A 280 -60.68 -31.30 1.08
C ASP A 280 -59.29 -30.66 0.91
N GLY A 281 -58.87 -30.35 -0.33
CA GLY A 281 -57.60 -29.67 -0.63
C GLY A 281 -57.57 -28.17 -0.30
N ALA A 282 -58.72 -27.54 -0.07
CA ALA A 282 -58.80 -26.07 0.08
C ALA A 282 -58.58 -25.56 1.52
N ALA A 283 -58.45 -26.45 2.51
CA ALA A 283 -58.36 -26.05 3.92
C ALA A 283 -57.34 -26.84 4.74
N ALA A 284 -56.30 -27.37 4.09
CA ALA A 284 -54.97 -27.34 4.69
C ALA A 284 -54.60 -25.85 4.77
N ALA A 285 -55.02 -25.19 5.86
CA ALA A 285 -54.56 -23.85 6.15
C ALA A 285 -53.03 -23.93 6.24
N SER A 286 -52.35 -23.55 5.16
CA SER A 286 -50.91 -23.43 5.05
C SER A 286 -50.45 -22.48 6.16
N PHE A 287 -50.04 -23.03 7.28
CA PHE A 287 -49.54 -22.24 8.39
C PHE A 287 -48.21 -21.65 7.97
N ASP A 288 -48.00 -20.38 8.35
CA ASP A 288 -46.86 -19.64 7.89
C ASP A 288 -45.60 -20.05 8.67
N LEU A 289 -44.89 -21.06 8.15
CA LEU A 289 -43.57 -21.48 8.64
C LEU A 289 -42.47 -20.45 8.34
N THR A 290 -42.78 -19.36 7.62
CA THR A 290 -41.80 -18.32 7.29
C THR A 290 -41.08 -17.78 8.52
N GLN A 291 -41.78 -17.68 9.67
CA GLN A 291 -41.16 -17.22 10.91
C GLN A 291 -40.08 -18.17 11.42
N LEU A 292 -40.33 -19.49 11.38
CA LEU A 292 -39.35 -20.51 11.75
C LEU A 292 -38.18 -20.55 10.76
N TYR A 293 -38.47 -20.59 9.45
CA TYR A 293 -37.42 -20.63 8.43
C TYR A 293 -36.53 -19.38 8.48
N ARG A 294 -37.12 -18.20 8.68
CA ARG A 294 -36.37 -16.95 8.87
C ARG A 294 -35.54 -17.01 10.16
N ALA A 295 -36.10 -17.50 11.26
CA ALA A 295 -35.36 -17.66 12.51
C ALA A 295 -34.15 -18.58 12.32
N MET A 296 -34.34 -19.74 11.68
CA MET A 296 -33.26 -20.65 11.36
C MET A 296 -32.21 -19.99 10.45
N HIS A 297 -32.62 -19.30 9.40
CA HIS A 297 -31.71 -18.65 8.44
C HIS A 297 -30.87 -17.54 9.09
N ILE A 298 -31.47 -16.71 9.96
CA ILE A 298 -30.75 -15.68 10.71
C ILE A 298 -29.77 -16.32 11.69
N HIS A 299 -30.17 -17.37 12.44
CA HIS A 299 -29.26 -18.07 13.34
C HIS A 299 -28.12 -18.77 12.59
N GLN A 300 -28.36 -19.31 11.39
CA GLN A 300 -27.29 -19.84 10.53
C GLN A 300 -26.32 -18.74 10.10
N THR A 301 -26.82 -17.56 9.72
CA THR A 301 -25.99 -16.39 9.37
C THR A 301 -25.12 -15.94 10.54
N LEU A 302 -25.64 -16.04 11.77
CA LEU A 302 -24.92 -15.76 13.02
C LEU A 302 -23.98 -16.90 13.47
N ALA A 303 -23.88 -18.00 12.71
CA ALA A 303 -23.15 -19.23 13.10
C ALA A 303 -23.67 -19.88 14.41
N LEU A 304 -24.95 -19.70 14.73
CA LEU A 304 -25.66 -20.25 15.89
C LEU A 304 -26.71 -21.30 15.52
N GLY A 305 -26.68 -21.83 14.29
CA GLY A 305 -27.69 -22.75 13.76
C GLY A 305 -27.91 -24.02 14.59
N GLU A 306 -26.85 -24.67 15.05
CA GLU A 306 -26.96 -25.89 15.89
C GLU A 306 -27.56 -25.60 17.26
N ARG A 307 -27.20 -24.46 17.86
CA ARG A 307 -27.79 -24.02 19.14
C ARG A 307 -29.29 -23.77 18.99
N PHE A 308 -29.70 -23.16 17.88
CA PHE A 308 -31.10 -22.92 17.57
C PHE A 308 -31.89 -24.22 17.38
N LYS A 309 -31.36 -25.19 16.61
CA LYS A 309 -31.99 -26.51 16.42
C LYS A 309 -32.22 -27.21 17.76
N LYS A 310 -31.20 -27.22 18.63
CA LYS A 310 -31.30 -27.80 19.96
C LYS A 310 -32.38 -27.10 20.81
N TYR A 311 -32.39 -25.76 20.81
CA TYR A 311 -33.39 -24.96 21.51
C TYR A 311 -34.83 -25.25 21.04
N TYR A 312 -35.03 -25.39 19.72
CA TYR A 312 -36.32 -25.76 19.14
C TYR A 312 -36.78 -27.13 19.64
N LEU A 313 -35.95 -28.16 19.48
CA LEU A 313 -36.29 -29.54 19.86
C LEU A 313 -36.57 -29.66 21.37
N GLU A 314 -35.76 -29.01 22.21
CA GLU A 314 -35.97 -28.99 23.66
C GLU A 314 -37.28 -28.31 24.04
N ASN A 315 -37.62 -27.16 23.43
CA ASN A 315 -38.90 -26.50 23.71
C ASN A 315 -40.10 -27.32 23.21
N ARG A 316 -40.04 -27.91 22.01
CA ARG A 316 -41.13 -28.73 21.49
C ARG A 316 -41.35 -29.98 22.35
N LYS A 317 -40.27 -30.61 22.82
CA LYS A 317 -40.35 -31.70 23.81
C LYS A 317 -41.01 -31.24 25.11
N LEU A 318 -40.61 -30.09 25.65
CA LEU A 318 -41.22 -29.53 26.87
C LEU A 318 -42.71 -29.19 26.68
N GLN A 319 -43.08 -28.63 25.53
CA GLN A 319 -44.49 -28.38 25.19
C GLN A 319 -45.29 -29.67 25.19
N LEU A 320 -44.78 -30.72 24.52
CA LEU A 320 -45.43 -32.03 24.46
C LEU A 320 -45.57 -32.68 25.85
N THR A 321 -44.50 -32.70 26.65
CA THR A 321 -44.54 -33.27 28.01
C THR A 321 -45.49 -32.49 28.92
N SER A 322 -45.44 -31.16 28.90
CA SER A 322 -46.35 -30.34 29.72
C SER A 322 -47.82 -30.45 29.29
N ASP A 323 -48.10 -30.54 27.98
CA ASP A 323 -49.45 -30.82 27.48
C ASP A 323 -49.95 -32.19 27.95
N PHE A 324 -49.07 -33.20 28.04
CA PHE A 324 -49.41 -34.53 28.55
C PHE A 324 -49.73 -34.51 30.06
N ASP A 325 -48.89 -33.86 30.87
CA ASP A 325 -49.03 -33.82 32.33
C ASP A 325 -50.29 -33.09 32.80
N VAL A 326 -50.63 -31.96 32.16
CA VAL A 326 -51.83 -31.17 32.51
C VAL A 326 -53.11 -31.98 32.29
N ILE A 327 -53.14 -32.81 31.26
CA ILE A 327 -54.35 -33.51 30.84
C ILE A 327 -54.50 -34.86 31.56
N ALA A 328 -53.39 -35.49 31.97
CA ALA A 328 -53.42 -36.65 32.86
C ALA A 328 -54.07 -36.35 34.23
N ALA A 329 -54.09 -35.08 34.65
CA ALA A 329 -54.66 -34.65 35.94
C ALA A 329 -56.18 -34.37 35.91
N THR A 330 -56.83 -34.32 34.73
CA THR A 330 -58.27 -34.00 34.59
C THR A 330 -59.08 -35.25 34.19
N PRO A 331 -59.92 -35.83 35.07
CA PRO A 331 -60.56 -37.13 34.85
C PRO A 331 -61.91 -37.02 34.12
N PHE A 332 -62.00 -36.26 33.02
CA PHE A 332 -63.28 -35.98 32.35
C PHE A 332 -63.28 -36.31 30.84
N LEU A 333 -64.43 -36.74 30.30
CA LEU A 333 -64.53 -37.14 28.89
C LEU A 333 -64.24 -35.99 27.91
N GLU A 334 -64.72 -34.77 28.22
CA GLU A 334 -64.43 -33.58 27.39
C GLU A 334 -62.93 -33.20 27.43
N SER A 335 -62.20 -33.51 28.51
CA SER A 335 -60.73 -33.31 28.53
C SER A 335 -59.99 -34.23 27.56
N HIS A 336 -60.52 -35.41 27.24
CA HIS A 336 -59.91 -36.31 26.24
C HIS A 336 -60.05 -35.80 24.81
N GLN A 337 -61.16 -35.13 24.47
CA GLN A 337 -61.31 -34.54 23.14
C GLN A 337 -60.28 -33.41 22.91
N VAL A 338 -60.07 -32.58 23.93
CA VAL A 338 -59.05 -31.52 23.92
C VAL A 338 -57.64 -32.10 23.85
N PHE A 339 -57.39 -33.20 24.55
CA PHE A 339 -56.13 -33.95 24.51
C PHE A 339 -55.78 -34.49 23.13
N PHE A 340 -56.69 -35.27 22.53
CA PHE A 340 -56.44 -35.86 21.21
C PHE A 340 -56.27 -34.78 20.15
N ALA A 341 -57.02 -33.68 20.25
CA ALA A 341 -56.81 -32.53 19.37
C ALA A 341 -55.44 -31.86 19.57
N GLN A 342 -55.00 -31.66 20.81
CA GLN A 342 -53.67 -31.09 21.07
C GLN A 342 -52.56 -31.98 20.50
N ILE A 343 -52.64 -33.29 20.70
CA ILE A 343 -51.63 -34.26 20.23
C ILE A 343 -51.65 -34.41 18.72
N ALA A 344 -52.82 -34.62 18.11
CA ALA A 344 -52.94 -34.71 16.66
C ALA A 344 -52.41 -33.43 16.01
N GLY A 345 -52.76 -32.27 16.57
CA GLY A 345 -52.25 -30.98 16.16
C GLY A 345 -50.74 -30.82 16.26
N PHE A 346 -50.13 -31.33 17.34
CA PHE A 346 -48.68 -31.33 17.52
C PHE A 346 -47.99 -32.12 16.41
N PHE A 347 -48.43 -33.37 16.16
CA PHE A 347 -47.83 -34.23 15.14
C PHE A 347 -48.03 -33.70 13.73
N ILE A 348 -49.19 -33.12 13.41
CA ILE A 348 -49.41 -32.51 12.08
C ILE A 348 -48.46 -31.33 11.87
N VAL A 349 -48.16 -30.53 12.89
CA VAL A 349 -47.18 -29.44 12.76
C VAL A 349 -45.75 -29.99 12.55
N GLU A 350 -45.35 -31.02 13.29
CA GLU A 350 -44.01 -31.63 13.13
C GLU A 350 -43.84 -32.40 11.81
N ASP A 351 -44.90 -32.99 11.25
CA ASP A 351 -44.85 -33.74 9.98
C ASP A 351 -44.52 -32.84 8.77
N GLN A 352 -44.75 -31.54 8.91
CA GLN A 352 -44.62 -30.55 7.85
C GLN A 352 -43.30 -29.78 7.90
N LEU A 353 -42.42 -30.11 8.86
CA LEU A 353 -41.15 -29.45 9.16
C LEU A 353 -39.96 -30.27 8.67
#